data_AF-A0A835VMG9-F1
#
_entry.id   AF-A0A835VMG9-F1
#
_cell.length_a   1.000
_cell.length_b   1.000
_cell.length_c   1.000
_cell.angle_alpha   90.00
_cell.angle_beta   90.00
_cell.angle_gamma   90.00
#
_symmetry.space_group_name_H-M   'P 1'
#
loop_
_entity.id
_entity.type
_entity.pdbx_description
1 polymer ?
#
loop_
_entity_poly.entity_id
_entity_poly.type
_entity_poly.pdbx_seq_one_letter_code
_entity_poly.pdbx_strand_id
1 'polypeptide(L)'
;MVIDVEQVKRRKLRNAVMFMRKSSRLYKRNPSEIVPFGIREGEQAWQARKIKWRAEKLRNRAAGRGEADRVIPNLKPKHLFSGKRSIGKTQEALIYEVCASDLLLSSGHLI
;
A
#
# COMPACT_ATOMS: atom_id res chain seq x y z
N MET A 1 -4.26 31.10 47.77
CA MET A 1 -3.18 30.12 47.52
C MET A 1 -1.92 30.90 47.15
N VAL A 2 -0.98 31.05 48.07
CA VAL A 2 0.29 31.73 47.76
C VAL A 2 1.18 30.73 47.02
N ILE A 3 1.41 30.98 45.73
CA ILE A 3 2.32 30.16 44.93
C ILE A 3 3.74 30.57 45.32
N ASP A 4 4.44 29.69 46.04
CA ASP A 4 5.85 29.86 46.34
C ASP A 4 6.65 29.85 45.02
N VAL A 5 7.11 31.03 44.61
CA VAL A 5 7.84 31.28 43.35
C VAL A 5 9.12 30.45 43.27
N GLU A 6 9.73 30.12 44.41
CA GLU A 6 10.91 29.28 44.47
C GLU A 6 10.60 27.81 44.13
N GLN A 7 9.45 27.31 44.60
CA GLN A 7 8.97 25.96 44.28
C GLN A 7 8.66 25.82 42.79
N VAL A 8 8.10 26.86 42.17
CA VAL A 8 7.82 26.87 40.72
C VAL A 8 9.13 26.83 39.92
N LYS A 9 10.14 27.62 40.31
CA LYS A 9 11.47 27.59 39.68
C LYS A 9 12.13 26.21 39.80
N ARG A 10 12.11 25.60 40.99
CA ARG A 10 12.65 24.23 41.21
C ARG A 10 11.90 23.17 40.39
N ARG A 11 10.59 23.31 40.20
CA ARG A 11 9.80 22.41 39.32
C ARG A 11 10.16 22.61 37.85
N LYS A 12 10.32 23.85 37.39
CA LYS A 12 10.75 24.18 36.03
C LYS A 12 12.14 23.60 35.71
N LEU A 13 13.09 23.75 36.62
CA LEU A 13 14.44 23.21 36.48
C LEU A 13 14.43 21.66 36.47
N ARG A 14 13.68 21.02 37.36
CA ARG A 14 13.51 19.55 37.36
C ARG A 14 12.91 19.04 36.04
N ASN A 15 11.89 19.71 35.53
CA ASN A 15 11.28 19.37 34.25
C ASN A 15 12.24 19.58 33.07
N ALA A 16 13.02 20.68 33.08
CA ALA A 16 14.05 20.95 32.07
C ALA A 16 15.15 19.88 32.08
N VAL A 17 15.66 19.49 33.25
CA VAL A 17 16.66 18.42 33.39
C VAL A 17 16.10 17.06 32.95
N MET A 18 14.83 16.77 33.28
CA MET A 18 14.15 15.55 32.83
C MET A 18 13.95 15.53 31.30
N PHE A 19 13.60 16.67 30.71
CA PHE A 19 13.46 16.84 29.27
C PHE A 19 14.81 16.71 28.55
N MET A 20 15.88 17.32 29.07
CA MET A 20 17.24 17.18 28.54
C MET A 20 17.77 15.75 28.63
N ARG A 21 17.49 15.01 29.72
CA ARG A 21 17.85 13.59 29.87
C ARG A 21 17.07 12.65 28.94
N LYS A 22 15.83 12.99 28.59
CA LYS A 22 15.04 12.24 27.59
C LYS A 22 15.44 12.61 26.16
N SER A 23 15.78 13.87 25.92
CA SER A 23 16.20 14.38 24.61
C SER A 23 17.60 13.89 24.21
N SER A 24 18.56 13.80 25.13
CA SER A 24 19.93 13.38 24.81
C SER A 24 20.06 11.94 24.26
N ARG A 25 19.09 11.06 24.55
CA ARG A 25 19.01 9.71 23.97
C ARG A 25 18.26 9.65 22.64
N LEU A 26 17.46 10.68 22.33
CA LEU A 26 16.57 10.72 21.16
C LEU A 26 17.13 11.60 20.03
N TYR A 27 17.86 12.66 20.36
CA TYR A 27 18.39 13.66 19.41
C TYR A 27 19.75 13.30 18.78
N LYS A 28 20.39 12.21 19.23
CA LYS A 28 21.64 11.70 18.64
C LYS A 28 21.44 10.60 17.59
N ARG A 29 20.21 10.35 17.17
CA ARG A 29 19.93 9.38 16.10
C ARG A 29 19.72 10.13 14.80
N ASN A 30 20.59 9.86 13.82
CA ASN A 30 20.35 10.28 12.45
C ASN A 30 18.95 9.77 12.04
N PRO A 31 18.05 10.62 11.49
CA PRO A 31 16.70 10.19 11.11
C PRO A 31 16.65 9.02 10.11
N SER A 32 17.76 8.77 9.40
CA SER A 32 17.95 7.65 8.48
C SER A 32 18.23 6.30 9.18
N GLU A 33 18.56 6.33 10.46
CA GLU A 33 18.89 5.21 11.35
C GLU A 33 17.88 5.12 12.48
N ILE A 34 16.59 5.18 12.14
CA ILE A 34 15.55 4.75 13.07
C ILE A 34 15.70 3.24 13.24
N VAL A 35 16.60 2.85 14.14
CA VAL A 35 16.72 1.46 14.59
C VAL A 35 15.43 1.15 15.35
N PRO A 36 14.68 0.12 14.95
CA PRO A 36 13.49 -0.26 15.70
C PRO A 36 13.88 -0.56 17.15
N PHE A 37 13.11 -0.02 18.10
CA PHE A 37 13.31 -0.30 19.52
C PHE A 37 13.33 -1.82 19.73
N GLY A 38 14.41 -2.34 20.32
CA GLY A 38 14.56 -3.78 20.64
C GLY A 38 15.72 -4.49 19.92
N ILE A 39 16.39 -3.86 18.96
CA ILE A 39 17.57 -4.43 18.27
C ILE A 39 18.81 -3.61 18.64
N ARG A 40 19.94 -4.28 18.94
CA ARG A 40 21.21 -3.57 19.20
C ARG A 40 21.72 -2.91 17.91
N GLU A 41 22.36 -1.75 18.06
CA GLU A 41 22.88 -0.98 16.91
C GLU A 41 24.09 -1.71 16.26
N GLY A 42 24.32 -1.47 14.97
CA GLY A 42 25.40 -2.09 14.19
C GLY A 42 24.95 -3.30 13.35
N GLU A 43 25.60 -4.44 13.53
CA GLU A 43 25.41 -5.63 12.67
C GLU A 43 23.99 -6.19 12.73
N GLN A 44 23.37 -6.23 13.92
CA GLN A 44 22.02 -6.77 14.09
C GLN A 44 20.98 -5.96 13.32
N ALA A 45 21.13 -4.62 13.28
CA ALA A 45 20.26 -3.75 12.51
C ALA A 45 20.40 -3.98 10.99
N TRP A 46 21.62 -4.25 10.50
CA TRP A 46 21.86 -4.59 9.10
C TRP A 46 21.24 -5.95 8.73
N GLN A 47 21.41 -6.97 9.56
CA GLN A 47 20.79 -8.28 9.35
C GLN A 47 19.26 -8.18 9.37
N ALA A 48 18.69 -7.42 10.30
CA ALA A 48 17.26 -7.17 10.37
C ALA A 48 16.73 -6.49 9.09
N ARG A 49 17.44 -5.47 8.57
CA ARG A 49 17.13 -4.86 7.27
C ARG A 49 17.18 -5.86 6.12
N LYS A 50 18.17 -6.75 6.11
CA LYS A 50 18.32 -7.79 5.07
C LYS A 50 17.18 -8.80 5.11
N ILE A 51 16.75 -9.21 6.30
CA ILE A 51 15.60 -10.10 6.50
C ILE A 51 14.32 -9.41 6.02
N LYS A 52 14.09 -8.16 6.41
CA LYS A 52 12.95 -7.35 5.94
C LYS A 52 12.89 -7.31 4.41
N TRP A 53 13.98 -6.91 3.75
CA TRP A 53 14.02 -6.83 2.29
C TRP A 53 13.74 -8.19 1.63
N ARG A 54 14.30 -9.28 2.16
CA ARG A 54 14.02 -10.63 1.66
C ARG A 54 12.55 -11.03 1.79
N ALA A 55 11.90 -10.68 2.90
CA ALA A 55 10.48 -10.96 3.13
C ALA A 55 9.55 -10.18 2.17
N GLU A 56 9.95 -8.98 1.74
CA GLU A 56 9.17 -8.16 0.82
C GLU A 56 9.26 -8.64 -0.64
N LYS A 57 10.31 -9.40 -1.02
CA LYS A 57 10.55 -9.82 -2.42
C LYS A 57 9.37 -10.55 -3.06
N LEU A 58 8.74 -11.47 -2.34
CA LEU A 58 7.62 -12.26 -2.88
C LEU A 58 6.41 -11.38 -3.20
N ARG A 59 6.15 -10.38 -2.36
CA ARG A 59 5.04 -9.42 -2.53
C ARG A 59 5.33 -8.42 -3.64
N ASN A 60 6.57 -7.93 -3.71
CA ASN A 60 7.00 -7.04 -4.80
C ASN A 60 6.95 -7.75 -6.16
N ARG A 61 7.27 -9.06 -6.20
CA ARG A 61 7.11 -9.88 -7.41
C ARG A 61 5.64 -9.99 -7.85
N ALA A 62 4.71 -10.04 -6.90
CA ALA A 62 3.27 -10.03 -7.16
C ALA A 62 2.71 -8.63 -7.47
N ALA A 63 3.55 -7.60 -7.51
CA ALA A 63 3.19 -6.20 -7.79
C ALA A 63 2.10 -5.60 -6.86
N GLY A 64 1.94 -6.14 -5.65
CA GLY A 64 1.00 -5.61 -4.66
C GLY A 64 1.45 -4.26 -4.10
N ARG A 65 0.50 -3.37 -3.79
CA ARG A 65 0.79 -2.06 -3.20
C ARG A 65 1.11 -2.18 -1.71
N GLY A 66 2.36 -2.51 -1.40
CA GLY A 66 2.83 -2.61 -0.03
C GLY A 66 2.23 -3.79 0.73
N GLU A 67 2.23 -3.73 2.06
CA GLU A 67 1.82 -4.86 2.92
C GLU A 67 0.31 -4.95 3.16
N ALA A 68 -0.39 -3.83 3.01
CA ALA A 68 -1.81 -3.70 3.27
C ALA A 68 -2.68 -4.19 2.11
N ASP A 69 -2.10 -4.24 0.90
CA ASP A 69 -2.81 -4.69 -0.29
C ASP A 69 -2.97 -6.21 -0.30
N ARG A 70 -4.16 -6.63 0.16
CA ARG A 70 -4.58 -8.03 0.26
C ARG A 70 -5.83 -8.28 -0.58
N VAL A 71 -6.04 -7.48 -1.64
CA VAL A 71 -7.20 -7.58 -2.52
C VAL A 71 -7.12 -8.88 -3.32
N ILE A 72 -8.20 -9.66 -3.30
CA ILE A 72 -8.33 -10.90 -4.07
C ILE A 72 -9.18 -10.58 -5.30
N PRO A 73 -8.60 -10.58 -6.52
CA PRO A 73 -9.36 -10.32 -7.73
C PRO A 73 -10.31 -11.48 -8.05
N ASN A 74 -11.50 -11.15 -8.55
CA ASN A 74 -12.44 -12.14 -9.07
C ASN A 74 -11.98 -12.57 -10.47
N LEU A 75 -11.18 -13.63 -10.54
CA LEU A 75 -10.63 -14.14 -11.80
C LEU A 75 -11.69 -14.68 -12.77
N LYS A 76 -12.81 -15.21 -12.21
CA LYS A 76 -13.92 -15.78 -12.99
C LYS A 76 -15.24 -15.18 -12.52
N PRO A 77 -15.55 -13.93 -12.90
CA PRO A 77 -16.78 -13.28 -12.47
C PRO A 77 -18.01 -13.94 -13.11
N LYS A 78 -19.06 -14.16 -12.32
CA LYS A 78 -20.26 -14.87 -12.74
C LYS A 78 -20.93 -14.25 -13.97
N HIS A 79 -21.10 -12.93 -14.01
CA HIS A 79 -21.83 -12.25 -15.09
C HIS A 79 -21.19 -12.40 -16.47
N LEU A 80 -19.88 -12.68 -16.56
CA LEU A 80 -19.21 -12.98 -17.84
C LEU A 80 -19.44 -14.42 -18.31
N PHE A 81 -19.54 -15.37 -17.37
CA PHE A 81 -19.51 -16.80 -17.65
C PHE A 81 -20.84 -17.53 -17.39
N SER A 82 -21.83 -16.86 -16.84
CA SER A 82 -23.14 -17.44 -16.53
C SER A 82 -24.21 -16.97 -17.49
N GLY A 83 -25.02 -17.91 -17.98
CA GLY A 83 -26.13 -17.62 -18.88
C GLY A 83 -25.73 -17.61 -20.35
N LYS A 84 -26.75 -17.68 -21.22
CA LYS A 84 -26.60 -17.49 -22.67
C LYS A 84 -27.31 -16.20 -23.05
N ARG A 85 -26.83 -15.53 -24.09
CA ARG A 85 -27.49 -14.35 -24.65
C ARG A 85 -28.75 -14.80 -25.40
N SER A 86 -29.92 -14.29 -25.01
CA SER A 86 -31.14 -14.39 -25.81
C SER A 86 -31.16 -13.29 -26.89
N ILE A 87 -32.05 -13.40 -27.87
CA ILE A 87 -32.36 -12.29 -28.79
C ILE A 87 -33.03 -11.16 -27.98
N GLY A 88 -32.42 -9.97 -27.95
CA GLY A 88 -32.91 -8.84 -27.16
C GLY A 88 -31.79 -8.01 -26.53
N LYS A 89 -32.10 -7.33 -25.42
CA LYS A 89 -31.17 -6.41 -24.71
C LYS A 89 -30.00 -7.18 -24.10
N THR A 90 -28.78 -6.75 -24.41
CA THR A 90 -27.54 -7.27 -23.82
C THR A 90 -27.18 -6.54 -22.53
N GLN A 91 -26.49 -7.24 -21.63
CA GLN A 91 -26.07 -6.72 -20.32
C GLN A 91 -24.90 -5.73 -20.42
N GLU A 92 -24.10 -5.81 -21.48
CA GLU A 92 -23.02 -4.86 -21.79
C GLU A 92 -23.38 -4.07 -23.06
N ALA A 93 -23.02 -2.79 -23.06
CA ALA A 93 -23.18 -1.91 -24.22
C ALA A 93 -22.05 -2.19 -25.22
N LEU A 94 -22.26 -3.14 -26.13
CA LEU A 94 -21.44 -3.24 -27.33
C LEU A 94 -21.99 -2.27 -28.38
N ILE A 95 -21.19 -1.24 -28.64
CA ILE A 95 -21.32 -0.32 -29.77
C ILE A 95 -20.97 -1.11 -31.05
N TYR A 96 -21.80 -0.95 -32.08
CA TYR A 96 -21.75 -1.61 -33.39
C TYR A 96 -20.44 -1.34 -34.16
N GLU A 97 -19.92 -2.33 -34.92
CA GLU A 97 -19.53 -2.12 -36.34
C GLU A 97 -19.07 -3.33 -37.18
N VAL A 98 -19.01 -4.58 -36.71
CA VAL A 98 -18.32 -5.65 -37.49
C VAL A 98 -19.23 -6.56 -38.34
N CYS A 99 -20.52 -6.27 -38.57
CA CYS A 99 -21.41 -7.24 -39.26
C CYS A 99 -22.10 -6.79 -40.57
N ALA A 100 -21.80 -5.61 -41.12
CA ALA A 100 -22.50 -5.13 -42.32
C ALA A 100 -21.74 -5.31 -43.65
N SER A 101 -20.42 -5.52 -43.65
CA SER A 101 -19.61 -5.62 -44.88
C SER A 101 -19.50 -7.03 -45.47
N ASP A 102 -19.71 -8.09 -44.67
CA ASP A 102 -19.45 -9.47 -45.11
C ASP A 102 -20.62 -10.13 -45.86
N LEU A 103 -21.77 -9.45 -45.97
CA LEU A 103 -22.98 -9.96 -46.64
C LEU A 103 -23.15 -9.50 -48.11
N LEU A 104 -22.22 -8.71 -48.66
CA LEU A 104 -22.32 -8.20 -50.04
C LEU A 104 -21.38 -8.87 -51.06
N LEU A 105 -20.64 -9.92 -50.68
CA LEU A 105 -19.69 -10.60 -51.57
C LEU A 105 -20.09 -12.04 -51.97
N SER A 106 -21.38 -12.40 -51.92
CA SER A 106 -21.85 -13.74 -52.35
C SER A 106 -22.96 -13.76 -53.41
N SER A 107 -23.32 -12.62 -54.00
CA SER A 107 -24.30 -12.56 -55.10
C SER A 107 -23.70 -11.93 -56.36
N GLY A 108 -22.59 -12.50 -56.84
CA GLY A 108 -22.10 -12.28 -58.19
C GLY A 108 -22.79 -13.28 -59.14
N HIS A 109 -23.94 -12.88 -59.68
CA HIS A 109 -24.64 -13.59 -60.75
C HIS A 109 -24.03 -13.20 -62.11
N LEU A 110 -23.59 -14.21 -62.85
CA LEU A 110 -23.42 -14.33 -64.30
C LEU A 110 -23.88 -13.14 -65.17
N ILE A 111 -22.93 -12.48 -65.85
CA ILE A 111 -22.86 -12.28 -67.32
C ILE A 111 -21.36 -12.23 -67.69
#